data_AF-A0A844BD75-F1
#
_entry.id   AF-A0A844BD75-F1
#
_cell.length_a   1.000
_cell.length_b   1.000
_cell.length_c   1.000
_cell.angle_alpha   90.00
_cell.angle_beta   90.00
_cell.angle_gamma   90.00
#
_symmetry.space_group_name_H-M   'P 1'
#
loop_
_entity.id
_entity.type
_entity.pdbx_description
1 polymer ?
#
loop_
_entity_poly.entity_id
_entity_poly.type
_entity_poly.pdbx_seq_one_letter_code
_entity_poly.pdbx_strand_id
1 'polypeptide(L)'
;MNAAADATPTWWVICLCADWCGVCREWRAAFDEAAAAHPTMRFAWVDVEDEDDAMGDVDIETFPTLLIARDTTPLFFGPLQPSGAQFARLLSSLTQPASAPGAVSASAAPLLKRLAEGVLPR
;
A
#
# COMPACT_ATOMS: atom_id res chain seq x y z
N MET A 1 26.93 -22.06 10.01
CA MET A 1 25.71 -21.49 10.61
C MET A 1 25.13 -20.54 9.58
N ASN A 2 24.19 -20.98 8.74
CA ASN A 2 23.48 -20.12 7.80
C ASN A 2 22.19 -20.84 7.40
N ALA A 3 21.11 -20.47 8.07
CA ALA A 3 19.75 -20.73 7.61
C ALA A 3 19.05 -19.38 7.60
N ALA A 4 19.46 -18.50 6.67
CA ALA A 4 18.57 -17.43 6.23
C ALA A 4 17.50 -18.13 5.41
N ALA A 5 16.40 -18.44 6.08
CA ALA A 5 15.29 -19.17 5.53
C ALA A 5 14.77 -18.46 4.27
N ASP A 6 14.41 -19.31 3.32
CA ASP A 6 13.60 -19.11 2.12
C ASP A 6 12.22 -18.52 2.47
N ALA A 7 12.20 -17.32 3.03
CA ALA A 7 10.98 -16.59 3.31
C ALA A 7 10.58 -15.85 2.05
N THR A 8 9.43 -16.22 1.48
CA THR A 8 8.81 -15.43 0.42
C THR A 8 8.55 -14.03 0.96
N PRO A 9 9.03 -12.96 0.28
CA PRO A 9 8.89 -11.60 0.77
C PRO A 9 7.41 -11.24 0.89
N THR A 10 7.04 -10.55 1.97
CA THR A 10 5.66 -10.14 2.20
C THR A 10 5.38 -8.89 1.39
N TRP A 11 4.38 -8.94 0.52
CA TRP A 11 3.92 -7.77 -0.23
C TRP A 11 2.74 -7.10 0.47
N TRP A 12 2.80 -5.78 0.58
CA TRP A 12 1.72 -4.95 1.09
C TRP A 12 1.24 -3.98 0.02
N VAL A 13 -0.08 -3.91 -0.15
CA VAL A 13 -0.77 -2.95 -1.01
C VAL A 13 -1.82 -2.25 -0.16
N ILE A 14 -1.51 -1.04 0.27
CA ILE A 14 -2.30 -0.30 1.25
C ILE A 14 -2.96 0.87 0.54
N CYS A 15 -4.28 0.97 0.62
CA CYS A 15 -5.06 2.10 0.15
C CYS A 15 -5.41 3.00 1.34
N LEU A 16 -4.85 4.21 1.36
CA LEU A 16 -5.20 5.28 2.29
C LEU A 16 -6.38 6.04 1.70
N CYS A 17 -7.53 5.93 2.34
CA CYS A 17 -8.80 6.52 1.93
C CYS A 17 -9.38 7.43 3.01
N ALA A 18 -10.54 8.01 2.71
CA ALA A 18 -11.42 8.63 3.69
C ALA A 18 -12.87 8.31 3.33
N ASP A 19 -13.72 8.06 4.33
CA ASP A 19 -15.11 7.65 4.12
C ASP A 19 -15.95 8.71 3.38
N TRP A 20 -15.66 10.00 3.56
CA TRP A 20 -16.33 11.08 2.83
C TRP A 20 -15.95 11.12 1.34
N CYS A 21 -14.86 10.50 0.92
CA CYS A 21 -14.37 10.55 -0.46
C CYS A 21 -15.19 9.65 -1.41
N GLY A 22 -15.98 10.27 -2.30
CA GLY A 22 -16.79 9.53 -3.29
C GLY A 22 -15.96 8.64 -4.21
N VAL A 23 -14.79 9.11 -4.62
CA VAL A 23 -13.85 8.37 -5.47
C VAL A 23 -13.32 7.12 -4.77
N CYS A 24 -13.06 7.18 -3.46
CA CYS A 24 -12.65 5.99 -2.68
C CYS A 24 -13.78 4.96 -2.63
N ARG A 25 -15.01 5.38 -2.37
CA ARG A 25 -16.16 4.47 -2.31
C ARG A 25 -16.39 3.75 -3.64
N GLU A 26 -16.27 4.45 -4.76
CA GLU A 26 -16.34 3.86 -6.11
C GLU A 26 -15.17 2.91 -6.38
N TRP A 27 -13.97 3.25 -5.91
CA TRP A 27 -12.76 2.45 -6.09
C TRP A 27 -12.78 1.13 -5.30
N ARG A 28 -13.45 1.09 -4.15
CA ARG A 28 -13.41 -0.02 -3.19
C ARG A 28 -13.64 -1.39 -3.82
N ALA A 29 -14.67 -1.52 -4.66
CA ALA A 29 -15.00 -2.80 -5.30
C ALA A 29 -13.87 -3.31 -6.20
N ALA A 30 -13.28 -2.44 -7.02
CA ALA A 30 -12.17 -2.81 -7.90
C ALA A 30 -10.88 -3.12 -7.13
N PHE A 31 -10.65 -2.46 -5.98
CA PHE A 31 -9.55 -2.79 -5.09
C PHE A 31 -9.71 -4.18 -4.47
N ASP A 32 -10.91 -4.53 -4.00
CA ASP A 32 -11.22 -5.85 -3.44
C ASP A 32 -11.11 -6.97 -4.51
N GLU A 33 -11.56 -6.71 -5.74
CA GLU A 33 -11.37 -7.63 -6.88
C GLU A 33 -9.89 -7.87 -7.17
N ALA A 34 -9.06 -6.82 -7.13
CA ALA A 34 -7.64 -6.96 -7.33
C ALA A 34 -6.96 -7.72 -6.17
N ALA A 35 -7.41 -7.52 -4.93
CA ALA A 35 -6.94 -8.31 -3.79
C ALA A 35 -7.20 -9.81 -4.01
N ALA A 36 -8.39 -10.17 -4.50
CA ALA A 36 -8.74 -11.55 -4.82
C ALA A 36 -7.88 -12.13 -5.97
N ALA A 37 -7.48 -11.31 -6.94
CA ALA A 37 -6.60 -11.70 -8.04
C ALA A 37 -5.13 -11.88 -7.64
N HIS A 38 -4.71 -11.34 -6.48
CA HIS A 38 -3.33 -11.36 -6.00
C HIS A 38 -3.20 -12.01 -4.60
N PRO A 39 -3.50 -13.32 -4.45
CA PRO A 39 -3.56 -13.98 -3.15
C PRO A 39 -2.22 -14.09 -2.41
N THR A 40 -1.11 -13.84 -3.10
CA THR A 40 0.24 -13.81 -2.50
C THR A 40 0.63 -12.43 -1.95
N MET A 41 -0.21 -11.42 -2.17
CA MET A 41 -0.03 -10.06 -1.65
C MET A 41 -1.10 -9.77 -0.61
N ARG A 42 -0.75 -8.94 0.38
CA ARG A 42 -1.67 -8.49 1.42
C ARG A 42 -2.22 -7.12 1.05
N PHE A 43 -3.53 -7.03 0.95
CA PHE A 43 -4.24 -5.78 0.66
C PHE A 43 -4.83 -5.23 1.95
N ALA A 44 -4.72 -3.91 2.13
CA ALA A 44 -5.33 -3.22 3.26
C ALA A 44 -6.01 -1.95 2.79
N TRP A 45 -7.19 -1.70 3.36
CA TRP A 45 -7.98 -0.49 3.16
C TRP A 45 -8.00 0.25 4.49
N VAL A 46 -7.44 1.45 4.51
CA VAL A 46 -7.20 2.22 5.73
C VAL A 46 -7.90 3.55 5.58
N ASP A 47 -8.92 3.78 6.40
CA ASP A 47 -9.49 5.12 6.55
C ASP A 47 -8.54 5.94 7.42
N VAL A 48 -7.98 7.01 6.85
CA VAL A 48 -7.03 7.85 7.58
C VAL A 48 -7.70 8.68 8.67
N GLU A 49 -9.03 8.88 8.62
CA GLU A 49 -9.78 9.60 9.66
C GLU A 49 -9.87 8.83 10.98
N ASP A 50 -9.80 7.50 10.91
CA ASP A 50 -9.84 6.64 12.09
C ASP A 50 -8.45 6.33 12.67
N GLU A 51 -7.38 6.64 11.93
CA GLU A 51 -6.03 6.12 12.17
C GLU A 51 -4.98 7.22 12.43
N ASP A 52 -5.37 8.29 13.13
CA ASP A 52 -4.53 9.46 13.44
C ASP A 52 -3.15 9.09 14.00
N ASP A 53 -3.09 8.17 14.97
CA ASP A 53 -1.84 7.72 15.60
C ASP A 53 -0.89 7.07 14.58
N ALA A 54 -1.44 6.30 13.64
CA ALA A 54 -0.66 5.65 12.60
C ALA A 54 -0.17 6.64 11.53
N MET A 55 -0.96 7.68 11.24
CA MET A 55 -0.63 8.74 10.29
C MET A 55 0.45 9.68 10.84
N GLY A 56 0.36 10.10 12.10
CA GLY A 56 1.22 11.12 12.74
C GLY A 56 1.50 12.32 11.83
N ASP A 57 2.74 12.58 11.44
CA ASP A 57 3.06 13.77 10.62
C ASP A 57 2.71 13.62 9.12
N VAL A 58 2.17 12.47 8.69
CA VAL A 58 1.76 12.28 7.29
C VAL A 58 0.38 12.87 7.09
N ASP A 59 0.31 13.88 6.24
CA ASP A 59 -0.95 14.46 5.78
C ASP A 59 -1.29 13.96 4.36
N ILE A 60 -2.49 13.44 4.18
CA ILE A 60 -2.99 12.94 2.90
C ILE A 60 -4.03 13.91 2.36
N GLU A 61 -3.62 14.72 1.39
CA GLU A 61 -4.49 15.72 0.78
C GLU A 61 -5.21 15.20 -0.48
N THR A 62 -4.74 14.09 -1.06
CA THR A 62 -5.27 13.50 -2.30
C THR A 62 -5.67 12.06 -2.08
N PHE A 63 -6.93 11.74 -2.39
CA PHE A 63 -7.51 10.42 -2.21
C PHE A 63 -7.98 9.81 -3.53
N PRO A 64 -7.83 8.48 -3.72
CA PRO A 64 -7.07 7.56 -2.88
C PRO A 64 -5.56 7.74 -3.04
N THR A 65 -4.81 7.51 -1.97
CA THR A 65 -3.34 7.40 -1.98
C THR A 65 -2.93 5.96 -1.69
N LEU A 66 -1.99 5.42 -2.46
CA LEU A 66 -1.46 4.08 -2.23
C LEU A 66 -0.10 4.12 -1.56
N LEU A 67 0.13 3.18 -0.65
CA LEU A 67 1.44 2.78 -0.14
C LEU A 67 1.65 1.31 -0.50
N ILE A 68 2.64 1.03 -1.36
CA ILE A 68 3.00 -0.33 -1.77
C ILE A 68 4.40 -0.63 -1.25
N ALA A 69 4.55 -1.75 -0.58
CA ALA A 69 5.81 -2.15 0.04
C ALA A 69 6.12 -3.63 -0.17
N ARG A 70 7.42 -3.93 -0.15
CA ARG A 70 7.95 -5.29 -0.06
C ARG A 70 8.72 -5.41 1.26
N ASP A 71 8.26 -6.29 2.12
CA ASP A 71 8.65 -6.42 3.52
C ASP A 71 8.53 -5.06 4.22
N THR A 72 9.62 -4.51 4.73
CA THR A 72 9.67 -3.20 5.40
C THR A 72 10.10 -2.07 4.46
N THR A 73 10.18 -2.32 3.15
CA THR A 73 10.70 -1.36 2.16
C THR A 73 9.55 -0.82 1.31
N PRO A 74 9.17 0.47 1.47
CA PRO A 74 8.25 1.12 0.56
C PRO A 74 8.83 1.18 -0.86
N LEU A 75 8.01 0.84 -1.84
CA LEU A 75 8.34 0.90 -3.26
C LEU A 75 7.53 1.97 -4.00
N PHE A 76 6.35 2.33 -3.47
CA PHE A 76 5.51 3.40 -3.97
C PHE A 76 4.76 4.06 -2.81
N PHE A 77 4.66 5.38 -2.85
CA PHE A 77 3.78 6.14 -1.97
C PHE A 77 3.28 7.39 -2.71
N GLY A 78 1.99 7.46 -2.98
CA GLY A 78 1.39 8.59 -3.69
C GLY A 78 -0.01 8.35 -4.23
N PRO A 79 -0.64 9.38 -4.80
CA PRO A 79 -1.99 9.27 -5.34
C PRO A 79 -2.05 8.33 -6.53
N LEU A 80 -3.16 7.62 -6.66
CA LEU A 80 -3.45 6.78 -7.83
C LEU A 80 -4.79 7.21 -8.43
N GLN A 81 -4.85 7.29 -9.76
CA GLN A 81 -6.12 7.37 -10.46
C GLN A 81 -6.80 5.99 -10.39
N PRO A 82 -8.00 5.87 -9.79
CA PRO A 82 -8.65 4.59 -9.53
C PRO A 82 -9.19 3.97 -10.82
N SER A 83 -8.30 3.36 -11.58
CA SER A 83 -8.62 2.49 -12.71
C SER A 83 -7.90 1.18 -12.55
N GLY A 84 -8.60 0.08 -12.82
CA GLY A 84 -7.99 -1.25 -12.81
C GLY A 84 -6.77 -1.35 -13.72
N ALA A 85 -6.79 -0.68 -14.89
CA ALA A 85 -5.67 -0.68 -15.82
C ALA A 85 -4.42 0.03 -15.27
N GLN A 86 -4.56 1.21 -14.65
CA GLN A 86 -3.42 1.93 -14.08
C GLN A 86 -2.88 1.18 -12.85
N PHE A 87 -3.77 0.66 -12.01
CA PHE A 87 -3.39 -0.13 -10.85
C PHE A 87 -2.64 -1.42 -11.21
N ALA A 88 -3.18 -2.21 -12.15
CA ALA A 88 -2.53 -3.42 -12.63
C ALA A 88 -1.16 -3.14 -13.25
N ARG A 89 -1.02 -2.04 -14.01
CA ARG A 89 0.26 -1.61 -14.57
C ARG A 89 1.26 -1.22 -13.47
N LEU A 90 0.82 -0.51 -12.44
CA LEU A 90 1.66 -0.14 -11.30
C LEU A 90 2.18 -1.40 -10.58
N LEU A 91 1.28 -2.31 -10.18
CA LEU A 91 1.66 -3.57 -9.53
C LEU A 91 2.63 -4.36 -10.41
N SER A 92 2.31 -4.55 -11.68
CA SER A 92 3.16 -5.29 -12.63
C SER A 92 4.56 -4.68 -12.74
N SER A 93 4.65 -3.35 -12.72
CA SER A 93 5.93 -2.63 -12.74
C SER A 93 6.72 -2.88 -11.47
N LEU A 94 6.12 -2.73 -10.29
CA LEU A 94 6.82 -2.88 -9.00
C LEU A 94 7.30 -4.31 -8.75
N THR A 95 6.59 -5.31 -9.26
CA THR A 95 6.97 -6.73 -9.09
C THR A 95 8.07 -7.20 -10.04
N GLN A 96 8.50 -6.39 -11.01
CA GLN A 96 9.59 -6.79 -11.90
C GLN A 96 10.93 -6.88 -11.13
N PRO A 97 11.80 -7.86 -11.46
CA PRO A 97 13.09 -8.04 -10.77
C PRO A 97 14.03 -6.84 -10.88
N ALA A 98 13.91 -6.06 -11.95
CA ALA A 98 14.74 -4.89 -12.25
C ALA A 98 14.21 -3.58 -11.64
N SER A 99 13.08 -3.63 -10.93
CA SER A 99 12.49 -2.43 -10.33
C SER A 99 13.28 -2.05 -9.08
N ALA A 100 14.20 -1.11 -9.24
CA ALA A 100 14.79 -0.40 -8.11
C ALA A 100 13.69 0.37 -7.36
N PRO A 101 13.78 0.51 -6.03
CA PRO A 101 12.94 1.45 -5.31
C PRO A 101 13.07 2.81 -6.00
N GLY A 102 11.97 3.36 -6.51
CA GLY A 102 11.94 4.74 -6.96
C GLY A 102 12.25 5.67 -5.79
N ALA A 103 12.46 6.96 -6.05
CA ALA A 103 12.51 7.95 -4.97
C ALA A 103 11.12 8.03 -4.33
N VAL A 104 10.90 7.21 -3.29
CA VAL A 104 9.70 7.27 -2.45
C VAL A 104 9.92 8.34 -1.40
N SER A 105 8.86 9.08 -1.03
CA SER A 105 8.94 10.08 0.04
C SER A 105 9.54 9.48 1.32
N ALA A 106 10.36 10.28 2.02
CA ALA A 106 10.99 9.90 3.28
C ALA A 106 9.97 9.52 4.38
N SER A 107 8.73 10.01 4.28
CA SER A 107 7.65 9.68 5.21
C SER A 107 7.05 8.28 5.02
N ALA A 108 7.29 7.62 3.89
CA ALA A 108 6.68 6.33 3.58
C ALA A 108 7.13 5.19 4.51
N ALA A 109 8.42 5.14 4.86
CA ALA A 109 8.94 4.07 5.72
C ALA A 109 8.46 4.20 7.18
N PRO A 110 8.50 5.39 7.82
CA PRO A 110 7.88 5.60 9.13
C PRO A 110 6.37 5.33 9.14
N LEU A 111 5.65 5.68 8.08
CA LEU A 111 4.23 5.37 7.94
C LEU A 111 3.98 3.86 7.88
N LEU A 112 4.68 3.15 6.99
CA LEU A 112 4.58 1.69 6.87
C LEU A 112 4.81 0.99 8.21
N LYS A 113 5.83 1.44 8.96
CA LYS A 113 6.14 0.88 10.28
C LYS A 113 4.95 1.01 11.23
N ARG A 114 4.38 2.20 11.37
CA ARG A 114 3.26 2.46 12.29
C ARG A 114 2.00 1.70 11.88
N LEU A 115 1.69 1.69 10.59
CA LEU A 115 0.59 0.89 10.05
C LEU A 115 0.78 -0.60 10.37
N ALA A 116 1.98 -1.15 10.19
CA ALA A 116 2.27 -2.56 10.51
C ALA A 116 2.18 -2.88 12.02
N GLU A 117 2.42 -1.91 12.88
CA GLU A 117 2.38 -2.09 14.34
C GLU A 117 0.96 -1.97 14.91
N GLY A 118 0.12 -1.10 14.34
CA GLY A 118 -1.18 -0.71 14.92
C GLY A 118 -2.43 -1.02 14.09
N VAL A 119 -2.32 -1.11 12.76
CA VAL A 119 -3.49 -1.10 11.85
C VAL A 119 -3.59 -2.37 11.00
N LEU A 120 -2.48 -2.76 10.39
CA LEU A 120 -2.46 -3.87 9.45
C LEU A 120 -2.61 -5.22 10.16
N PRO A 121 -3.31 -6.18 9.55
CA PRO A 121 -3.45 -7.51 10.12
C PRO A 121 -2.09 -8.23 10.21
N ARG A 122 -1.84 -8.89 11.34
CA ARG A 122 -0.62 -9.65 11.62
C ARG A 122 -0.53 -10.92 10.75
#